data_AF-A0A1F8RIF2-F1
#
_entry.id   AF-A0A1F8RIF2-F1
#
_cell.length_a   1.000
_cell.length_b   1.000
_cell.length_c   1.000
_cell.angle_alpha   90.00
_cell.angle_beta   90.00
_cell.angle_gamma   90.00
#
_symmetry.space_group_name_H-M   'P 1'
#
loop_
_entity.id
_entity.type
_entity.pdbx_description
1 polymer ?
#
loop_
_entity_poly.entity_id
_entity_poly.type
_entity_poly.pdbx_seq_one_letter_code
_entity_poly.pdbx_strand_id
1 'polypeptide(L)'
;MMEPRPDGTKIQAASQEMTILPNVRRSFELVRGRGSDLSVVVAGLDGLRVINERLGPIEGDAVLAAFGARLGGMFENVTHLVADQLIGVLPETDSSRAIALAEVVRKEVADSVITPVGRVTASFGVAAYPHCAESAKELVYGAQAAMYWAKAKGGNRVDYWGEMIGANTTIRSGAAKDPVTALAIAVERKIKAAPGQLARAAWYAQKVAAEMGVGPQEQELIEKAALLHDVGMLAVPDGILHKPGSLGDEEKAIVRAHPAVGAEIVSRGAELAGAAPIIAHHHEHYDGSGYPDGLAGDAIPLISRIILVSDAVDAMTTARSYRSVISLQEALQELRRCSGRQFDNRVVDAFTTIANRRGLQALHWSQIRQQAHRT
;
A
#
# COMPACT_ATOMS: atom_id res chain seq x y z
N MET A 1 26.61 -21.60 -32.91
CA MET A 1 26.11 -20.86 -31.75
C MET A 1 25.40 -19.63 -32.27
N MET A 2 24.08 -19.63 -32.21
CA MET A 2 23.26 -18.47 -32.55
C MET A 2 22.99 -17.73 -31.24
N GLU A 3 23.53 -16.52 -31.09
CA GLU A 3 23.16 -15.67 -29.96
C GLU A 3 21.66 -15.33 -30.04
N PRO A 4 20.90 -15.42 -28.94
CA PRO A 4 19.52 -15.00 -28.93
C PRO A 4 19.48 -13.47 -29.07
N ARG A 5 18.80 -12.97 -30.11
CA ARG A 5 18.49 -11.54 -30.24
C ARG A 5 17.68 -11.10 -29.03
N PRO A 6 18.01 -9.95 -28.41
CA PRO A 6 17.24 -9.46 -27.29
C PRO A 6 15.80 -9.15 -27.73
N ASP A 7 14.86 -9.61 -26.91
CA ASP A 7 13.42 -9.44 -27.05
C ASP A 7 13.05 -7.94 -27.07
N GLY A 8 12.70 -7.43 -28.24
CA GLY A 8 12.38 -6.01 -28.49
C GLY A 8 11.26 -5.47 -27.60
N THR A 9 10.41 -6.35 -27.09
CA THR A 9 9.27 -6.01 -26.22
C THR A 9 9.73 -5.54 -24.83
N LYS A 10 10.81 -6.13 -24.29
CA LYS A 10 11.39 -5.71 -22.99
C LYS A 10 12.16 -4.40 -23.08
N ILE A 11 12.80 -4.15 -24.23
CA ILE A 11 13.51 -2.89 -24.47
C ILE A 11 12.51 -1.73 -24.61
N GLN A 12 11.35 -1.96 -25.25
CA GLN A 12 10.31 -0.94 -25.44
C GLN A 12 9.61 -0.55 -24.13
N ALA A 13 9.35 -1.51 -23.22
CA ALA A 13 8.77 -1.23 -21.90
C ALA A 13 9.73 -0.45 -20.98
N ALA A 14 11.02 -0.82 -20.95
CA ALA A 14 12.05 -0.09 -20.20
C ALA A 14 12.32 1.32 -20.77
N SER A 15 12.10 1.52 -22.08
CA SER A 15 12.22 2.83 -22.73
C SER A 15 11.05 3.78 -22.40
N GLN A 16 9.85 3.23 -22.14
CA GLN A 16 8.66 4.02 -21.80
C GLN A 16 8.66 4.52 -20.35
N GLU A 17 9.09 3.69 -19.38
CA GLU A 17 9.27 4.12 -17.97
C GLU A 17 10.27 5.29 -17.84
N MET A 18 11.27 5.36 -18.73
CA MET A 18 12.31 6.40 -18.74
C MET A 18 11.84 7.77 -19.26
N THR A 19 10.63 7.89 -19.82
CA THR A 19 10.17 9.10 -20.55
C THR A 19 9.07 9.90 -19.82
N ILE A 20 8.37 9.30 -18.87
CA ILE A 20 7.13 9.87 -18.30
C ILE A 20 7.40 10.91 -17.22
N LEU A 21 8.23 10.56 -16.24
CA LEU A 21 8.59 11.49 -15.17
C LEU A 21 9.29 12.76 -15.72
N PRO A 22 10.17 12.68 -16.75
CA PRO A 22 10.66 13.86 -17.46
C PRO A 22 9.56 14.73 -18.09
N ASN A 23 8.52 14.15 -18.70
CA ASN A 23 7.42 14.90 -19.32
C ASN A 23 6.53 15.60 -18.28
N VAL A 24 6.20 14.92 -17.18
CA VAL A 24 5.46 15.53 -16.06
C VAL A 24 6.30 16.60 -15.39
N ARG A 25 7.61 16.38 -15.20
CA ARG A 25 8.54 17.40 -14.66
C ARG A 25 8.60 18.64 -15.54
N ARG A 26 8.74 18.49 -16.85
CA ARG A 26 8.75 19.63 -17.79
C ARG A 26 7.45 20.44 -17.68
N SER A 27 6.30 19.77 -17.67
CA SER A 27 5.00 20.43 -17.53
C SER A 27 4.88 21.13 -16.18
N PHE A 28 5.31 20.48 -15.11
CA PHE A 28 5.34 21.05 -13.76
C PHE A 28 6.21 22.31 -13.66
N GLU A 29 7.41 22.29 -14.23
CA GLU A 29 8.31 23.46 -14.25
C GLU A 29 7.70 24.64 -15.02
N LEU A 30 7.07 24.39 -16.16
CA LEU A 30 6.38 25.40 -16.96
C LEU A 30 5.22 26.04 -16.19
N VAL A 31 4.36 25.22 -15.57
CA VAL A 31 3.16 25.68 -14.87
C VAL A 31 3.53 26.38 -13.56
N ARG A 32 4.53 25.87 -12.82
CA ARG A 32 5.06 26.50 -11.59
C ARG A 32 5.61 27.90 -11.86
N GLY A 33 6.33 28.09 -12.96
CA GLY A 33 6.85 29.41 -13.36
C GLY A 33 5.75 30.44 -13.69
N ARG A 34 4.55 29.97 -14.07
CA ARG A 34 3.39 30.80 -14.41
C ARG A 34 2.40 30.99 -13.24
N GLY A 35 2.53 30.20 -12.17
CA GLY A 35 1.57 30.21 -11.05
C GLY A 35 0.20 29.64 -11.41
N SER A 36 0.15 28.68 -12.34
CA SER A 36 -1.09 28.04 -12.80
C SER A 36 -1.27 26.64 -12.19
N ASP A 37 -2.42 26.00 -12.44
CA ASP A 37 -2.69 24.64 -11.96
C ASP A 37 -2.16 23.57 -12.91
N LEU A 38 -1.81 22.41 -12.37
CA LEU A 38 -1.44 21.23 -13.17
C LEU A 38 -2.12 20.01 -12.57
N SER A 39 -2.86 19.27 -13.38
CA SER A 39 -3.44 17.99 -12.98
C SER A 39 -2.83 16.82 -13.73
N VAL A 40 -2.75 15.68 -13.06
CA VAL A 40 -2.34 14.40 -13.63
C VAL A 40 -3.46 13.40 -13.39
N VAL A 41 -3.79 12.64 -14.43
CA VAL A 41 -4.79 11.56 -14.39
C VAL A 41 -4.10 10.25 -14.71
N VAL A 42 -4.26 9.24 -13.88
CA VAL A 42 -3.83 7.86 -14.16
C VAL A 42 -5.07 7.00 -14.33
N ALA A 43 -5.17 6.31 -15.46
CA ALA A 43 -6.26 5.43 -15.82
C ALA A 43 -5.76 3.99 -15.91
N GLY A 44 -6.51 3.04 -15.35
CA GLY A 44 -6.19 1.61 -15.45
C GLY A 44 -7.43 0.79 -15.75
N LEU A 45 -7.31 -0.15 -16.70
CA LEU A 45 -8.38 -1.09 -17.02
C LEU A 45 -8.71 -1.98 -15.82
N ASP A 46 -9.99 -2.21 -15.58
CA ASP A 46 -10.47 -3.14 -14.56
C ASP A 46 -10.55 -4.56 -15.15
N GLY A 47 -10.05 -5.54 -14.40
CA GLY A 47 -10.21 -6.95 -14.79
C GLY A 47 -9.34 -7.43 -15.97
N LEU A 48 -8.34 -6.66 -16.43
CA LEU A 48 -7.46 -7.06 -17.54
C LEU A 48 -6.80 -8.44 -17.31
N ARG A 49 -6.44 -8.74 -16.06
CA ARG A 49 -5.91 -10.07 -15.69
C ARG A 49 -6.90 -11.20 -16.01
N VAL A 50 -8.18 -11.02 -15.70
CA VAL A 50 -9.23 -12.02 -15.97
C VAL A 50 -9.44 -12.18 -17.48
N ILE A 51 -9.29 -11.09 -18.24
CA ILE A 51 -9.33 -11.13 -19.70
C ILE A 51 -8.16 -11.96 -20.24
N ASN A 52 -6.93 -11.68 -19.79
CA ASN A 52 -5.73 -12.41 -20.21
C ASN A 52 -5.81 -13.89 -19.85
N GLU A 53 -6.33 -14.21 -18.66
CA GLU A 53 -6.50 -15.60 -18.19
C GLU A 53 -7.56 -16.37 -18.99
N ARG A 54 -8.62 -15.70 -19.46
CA ARG A 54 -9.73 -16.36 -20.17
C ARG A 54 -9.55 -16.43 -21.68
N LEU A 55 -8.95 -15.42 -22.28
CA LEU A 55 -8.91 -15.24 -23.73
C LEU A 55 -7.50 -15.26 -24.30
N GLY A 56 -6.49 -15.09 -23.45
CA GLY A 56 -5.09 -15.08 -23.86
C GLY A 56 -4.48 -13.67 -23.88
N PRO A 57 -3.14 -13.59 -23.93
CA PRO A 57 -2.42 -12.31 -23.89
C PRO A 57 -2.67 -11.41 -25.10
N ILE A 58 -2.88 -11.99 -26.29
CA ILE A 58 -3.07 -11.24 -27.55
C ILE A 58 -4.36 -10.41 -27.49
N GLU A 59 -5.44 -11.01 -27.00
CA GLU A 59 -6.73 -10.37 -26.80
C GLU A 59 -6.66 -9.31 -25.69
N GLY A 60 -5.88 -9.58 -24.64
CA GLY A 60 -5.54 -8.60 -23.61
C GLY A 60 -4.88 -7.34 -24.17
N ASP A 61 -3.85 -7.53 -24.99
CA ASP A 61 -3.12 -6.45 -25.63
C ASP A 61 -4.02 -5.66 -26.60
N ALA A 62 -4.94 -6.33 -27.29
CA ALA A 62 -5.93 -5.66 -28.15
C ALA A 62 -6.92 -4.79 -27.35
N VAL A 63 -7.41 -5.27 -26.19
CA VAL A 63 -8.27 -4.49 -25.27
C VAL A 63 -7.51 -3.26 -24.77
N LEU A 64 -6.24 -3.45 -24.40
CA LEU A 64 -5.38 -2.39 -23.89
C LEU A 64 -5.08 -1.33 -24.96
N ALA A 65 -4.78 -1.74 -26.18
CA ALA A 65 -4.54 -0.83 -27.30
C ALA A 65 -5.80 -0.01 -27.62
N ALA A 66 -6.98 -0.64 -27.61
CA ALA A 66 -8.25 0.05 -27.84
C ALA A 66 -8.58 1.04 -26.71
N PHE A 67 -8.28 0.69 -25.45
CA PHE A 67 -8.38 1.60 -24.31
C PHE A 67 -7.44 2.80 -24.44
N GLY A 68 -6.18 2.57 -24.84
CA GLY A 68 -5.20 3.62 -25.10
C GLY A 68 -5.62 4.59 -26.20
N ALA A 69 -6.11 4.09 -27.33
CA ALA A 69 -6.58 4.91 -28.44
C ALA A 69 -7.74 5.83 -28.04
N ARG A 70 -8.65 5.37 -27.18
CA ARG A 70 -9.78 6.18 -26.67
C ARG A 70 -9.31 7.29 -25.75
N LEU A 71 -8.40 6.97 -24.84
CA LEU A 71 -7.84 7.95 -23.90
C LEU A 71 -7.00 9.02 -24.61
N GLY A 72 -6.22 8.62 -25.62
CA GLY A 72 -5.37 9.53 -26.40
C GLY A 72 -6.13 10.60 -27.18
N GLY A 73 -7.43 10.42 -27.42
CA GLY A 73 -8.29 11.43 -28.06
C GLY A 73 -8.85 12.50 -27.11
N MET A 74 -8.73 12.30 -25.79
CA MET A 74 -9.45 13.10 -24.78
C MET A 74 -8.54 13.80 -23.76
N PHE A 75 -7.30 13.33 -23.60
CA PHE A 75 -6.30 13.96 -22.76
C PHE A 75 -5.11 14.42 -23.62
N GLU A 76 -4.56 15.59 -23.32
CA GLU A 76 -3.29 16.01 -23.93
C GLU A 76 -2.14 15.15 -23.36
N ASN A 77 -1.19 14.76 -24.21
CA ASN A 77 0.04 14.04 -23.84
C ASN A 77 -0.15 12.70 -23.08
N VAL A 78 -1.07 11.83 -23.54
CA VAL A 78 -1.25 10.49 -22.98
C VAL A 78 -0.03 9.60 -23.24
N THR A 79 0.54 9.02 -22.18
CA THR A 79 1.62 8.03 -22.27
C THR A 79 1.28 6.78 -21.44
N HIS A 80 1.82 5.62 -21.78
CA HIS A 80 1.69 4.41 -20.95
C HIS A 80 2.59 4.51 -19.73
N LEU A 81 2.02 4.44 -18.52
CA LEU A 81 2.76 4.43 -17.24
C LEU A 81 3.38 3.06 -16.95
N VAL A 82 2.58 2.01 -17.15
CA VAL A 82 2.93 0.58 -17.07
C VAL A 82 1.98 -0.14 -18.03
N ALA A 83 2.22 -1.42 -18.35
CA ALA A 83 1.44 -2.20 -19.32
C ALA A 83 -0.08 -1.93 -19.28
N ASP A 84 -0.75 -1.92 -18.12
CA ASP A 84 -2.21 -1.71 -18.01
C ASP A 84 -2.65 -0.29 -17.61
N GLN A 85 -1.73 0.67 -17.59
CA GLN A 85 -1.92 2.01 -17.03
C GLN A 85 -1.53 3.11 -18.00
N LEU A 86 -2.38 4.13 -18.09
CA LEU A 86 -2.18 5.31 -18.91
C LEU A 86 -2.14 6.54 -18.02
N ILE A 87 -1.26 7.47 -18.34
CA ILE A 87 -1.14 8.75 -17.66
C ILE A 87 -1.44 9.89 -18.63
N GLY A 88 -2.34 10.78 -18.23
CA GLY A 88 -2.66 12.04 -18.91
C GLY A 88 -2.15 13.22 -18.08
N VAL A 89 -1.53 14.20 -18.75
CA VAL A 89 -1.03 15.42 -18.11
C VAL A 89 -1.87 16.58 -18.59
N LEU A 90 -2.43 17.35 -17.66
CA LEU A 90 -3.40 18.42 -17.92
C LEU A 90 -2.85 19.75 -17.38
N PRO A 91 -2.02 20.46 -18.17
CA PRO A 91 -1.58 21.81 -17.80
C PRO A 91 -2.76 22.77 -17.69
N GLU A 92 -2.61 23.79 -16.85
CA GLU A 92 -3.60 24.86 -16.67
C GLU A 92 -5.00 24.34 -16.32
N THR A 93 -5.06 23.20 -15.61
CA THR A 93 -6.28 22.49 -15.26
C THR A 93 -6.32 22.16 -13.78
N ASP A 94 -7.32 22.70 -13.08
CA ASP A 94 -7.57 22.42 -11.67
C ASP A 94 -8.10 20.99 -11.41
N SER A 95 -8.13 20.59 -10.15
CA SER A 95 -8.59 19.26 -9.73
C SER A 95 -10.05 18.97 -10.09
N SER A 96 -10.93 19.96 -9.97
CA SER A 96 -12.37 19.78 -10.21
C SER A 96 -12.64 19.48 -11.68
N ARG A 97 -11.98 20.22 -12.58
CA ARG A 97 -12.06 20.03 -14.02
C ARG A 97 -11.41 18.72 -14.45
N ALA A 98 -10.28 18.35 -13.85
CA ALA A 98 -9.62 17.08 -14.12
C ALA A 98 -10.47 15.87 -13.70
N ILE A 99 -11.10 15.91 -12.52
CA ILE A 99 -12.04 14.88 -12.05
C ILE A 99 -13.24 14.77 -12.99
N ALA A 100 -13.84 15.90 -13.38
CA ALA A 100 -14.98 15.91 -14.29
C ALA A 100 -14.61 15.29 -15.66
N LEU A 101 -13.44 15.63 -16.20
CA LEU A 101 -12.95 15.04 -17.45
C LEU A 101 -12.73 13.54 -17.31
N ALA A 102 -12.04 13.09 -16.25
CA ALA A 102 -11.83 11.68 -15.98
C ALA A 102 -13.15 10.91 -15.85
N GLU A 103 -14.18 11.53 -15.30
CA GLU A 103 -15.49 10.90 -15.10
C GLU A 103 -16.32 10.81 -16.38
N VAL A 104 -16.17 11.77 -17.30
CA VAL A 104 -16.71 11.66 -18.67
C VAL A 104 -16.07 10.49 -19.38
N VAL A 105 -14.75 10.42 -19.36
CA VAL A 105 -13.98 9.36 -20.03
C VAL A 105 -14.32 7.98 -19.45
N ARG A 106 -14.43 7.89 -18.12
CA ARG A 106 -14.82 6.65 -17.44
C ARG A 106 -16.17 6.13 -17.92
N LYS A 107 -17.17 7.02 -18.04
CA LYS A 107 -18.51 6.65 -18.53
C LYS A 107 -18.44 6.16 -19.98
N GLU A 108 -17.71 6.86 -20.85
CA GLU A 108 -17.53 6.42 -22.23
C GLU A 108 -16.89 5.04 -22.33
N VAL A 109 -15.87 4.76 -21.51
CA VAL A 109 -15.24 3.43 -21.44
C VAL A 109 -16.26 2.36 -20.99
N ALA A 110 -17.03 2.64 -19.93
CA ALA A 110 -18.02 1.71 -19.39
C ALA A 110 -19.22 1.46 -20.32
N ASP A 111 -19.59 2.45 -21.13
CA ASP A 111 -20.70 2.38 -22.08
C ASP A 111 -20.28 1.79 -23.43
N SER A 112 -18.98 1.74 -23.71
CA SER A 112 -18.43 1.19 -24.93
C SER A 112 -18.28 -0.34 -24.88
N VAL A 113 -18.63 -1.00 -25.98
CA VAL A 113 -18.18 -2.37 -26.24
C VAL A 113 -16.86 -2.26 -26.99
N ILE A 114 -15.76 -2.37 -26.23
CA ILE A 114 -14.41 -2.10 -26.76
C ILE A 114 -13.86 -3.32 -27.51
N THR A 115 -14.33 -4.54 -27.20
CA THR A 115 -13.82 -5.78 -27.80
C THR A 115 -14.91 -6.88 -27.88
N PRO A 116 -14.66 -8.00 -28.59
CA PRO A 116 -15.53 -9.17 -28.58
C PRO A 116 -15.79 -9.79 -27.20
N VAL A 117 -15.01 -9.36 -26.20
CA VAL A 117 -15.04 -9.83 -24.80
C VAL A 117 -16.21 -9.23 -24.02
N GLY A 118 -16.84 -8.18 -24.54
CA GLY A 118 -17.95 -7.47 -23.93
C GLY A 118 -17.56 -6.11 -23.36
N ARG A 119 -18.31 -5.65 -22.36
CA ARG A 119 -18.08 -4.36 -21.69
C ARG A 119 -16.87 -4.46 -20.78
N VAL A 120 -15.99 -3.48 -20.87
CA VAL A 120 -14.88 -3.27 -19.93
C VAL A 120 -15.08 -1.97 -19.18
N THR A 121 -14.52 -1.88 -17.99
CA THR A 121 -14.53 -0.66 -17.18
C THR A 121 -13.11 -0.24 -16.88
N ALA A 122 -12.95 1.01 -16.45
CA ALA A 122 -11.67 1.50 -16.01
C ALA A 122 -11.81 2.33 -14.74
N SER A 123 -10.76 2.29 -13.95
CA SER A 123 -10.59 3.08 -12.74
C SER A 123 -9.60 4.20 -13.00
N PHE A 124 -9.88 5.36 -12.43
CA PHE A 124 -9.11 6.59 -12.65
C PHE A 124 -8.69 7.19 -11.32
N GLY A 125 -7.51 7.79 -11.31
CA GLY A 125 -6.99 8.52 -10.18
C GLY A 125 -6.48 9.87 -10.63
N VAL A 126 -6.78 10.91 -9.85
CA VAL A 126 -6.41 12.29 -10.16
C VAL A 126 -5.52 12.85 -9.06
N ALA A 127 -4.50 13.64 -9.42
CA ALA A 127 -3.76 14.51 -8.50
C ALA A 127 -3.54 15.87 -9.15
N ALA A 128 -3.45 16.93 -8.35
CA ALA A 128 -3.34 18.30 -8.82
C ALA A 128 -2.33 19.12 -7.99
N TYR A 129 -1.55 19.95 -8.67
CA TYR A 129 -0.71 21.01 -8.12
C TYR A 129 -1.44 22.35 -8.32
N PRO A 130 -1.36 23.28 -7.35
CA PRO A 130 -0.65 23.17 -6.07
C PRO A 130 -1.47 22.49 -4.96
N HIS A 131 -2.66 21.98 -5.28
CA HIS A 131 -3.65 21.60 -4.26
C HIS A 131 -3.26 20.40 -3.39
N CYS A 132 -2.86 19.27 -3.99
CA CYS A 132 -2.56 18.02 -3.27
C CYS A 132 -1.18 17.44 -3.57
N ALA A 133 -0.36 18.18 -4.29
CA ALA A 133 0.99 17.79 -4.68
C ALA A 133 1.85 19.04 -4.83
N GLU A 134 3.06 19.00 -4.30
CA GLU A 134 4.07 20.08 -4.39
C GLU A 134 5.19 19.75 -5.37
N SER A 135 5.17 18.54 -5.95
CA SER A 135 6.18 18.07 -6.89
C SER A 135 5.60 17.21 -8.01
N ALA A 136 6.30 17.17 -9.14
CA ALA A 136 5.97 16.26 -10.25
C ALA A 136 5.93 14.78 -9.83
N LYS A 137 6.73 14.38 -8.81
CA LYS A 137 6.72 13.02 -8.28
C LYS A 137 5.43 12.74 -7.49
N GLU A 138 4.99 13.67 -6.65
CA GLU A 138 3.74 13.55 -5.90
C GLU A 138 2.51 13.55 -6.81
N LEU A 139 2.54 14.31 -7.92
CA LEU A 139 1.47 14.26 -8.92
C LEU A 139 1.29 12.85 -9.51
N VAL A 140 2.39 12.23 -9.94
CA VAL A 140 2.33 10.87 -10.51
C VAL A 140 1.94 9.84 -9.44
N TYR A 141 2.61 9.88 -8.29
CA TYR A 141 2.35 8.96 -7.17
C TYR A 141 0.92 9.06 -6.67
N GLY A 142 0.44 10.28 -6.43
CA GLY A 142 -0.91 10.53 -5.90
C GLY A 142 -1.99 10.10 -6.88
N ALA A 143 -1.86 10.42 -8.17
CA ALA A 143 -2.81 9.99 -9.19
C ALA A 143 -2.82 8.46 -9.32
N GLN A 144 -1.66 7.80 -9.26
CA GLN A 144 -1.58 6.35 -9.30
C GLN A 144 -2.20 5.68 -8.05
N ALA A 145 -1.92 6.21 -6.86
CA ALA A 145 -2.52 5.75 -5.60
C ALA A 145 -4.04 5.89 -5.61
N ALA A 146 -4.56 7.02 -6.10
CA ALA A 146 -5.98 7.26 -6.26
C ALA A 146 -6.65 6.28 -7.24
N MET A 147 -5.99 5.95 -8.36
CA MET A 147 -6.50 4.95 -9.31
C MET A 147 -6.58 3.56 -8.68
N TYR A 148 -5.55 3.18 -7.93
CA TYR A 148 -5.55 1.92 -7.18
C TYR A 148 -6.61 1.88 -6.08
N TRP A 149 -6.93 3.03 -5.47
CA TRP A 149 -8.03 3.16 -4.52
C TRP A 149 -9.39 2.96 -5.21
N ALA A 150 -9.57 3.58 -6.39
CA ALA A 150 -10.74 3.39 -7.23
C ALA A 150 -10.97 1.92 -7.58
N LYS A 151 -9.92 1.19 -7.98
CA LYS A 151 -9.98 -0.27 -8.23
C LYS A 151 -10.45 -1.06 -7.01
N ALA A 152 -9.96 -0.73 -5.82
CA ALA A 152 -10.30 -1.46 -4.60
C ALA A 152 -11.72 -1.20 -4.07
N LYS A 153 -12.32 -0.04 -4.38
CA LYS A 153 -13.73 0.26 -4.04
C LYS A 153 -14.74 -0.37 -5.01
N GLY A 154 -14.33 -1.37 -5.79
CA GLY A 154 -15.17 -2.08 -6.75
C GLY A 154 -14.96 -1.65 -8.22
N GLY A 155 -13.96 -0.81 -8.49
CA GLY A 155 -13.62 -0.36 -9.84
C GLY A 155 -14.63 0.61 -10.44
N ASN A 156 -14.49 0.87 -11.73
CA ASN A 156 -15.36 1.73 -12.53
C ASN A 156 -15.69 3.07 -11.86
N ARG A 157 -14.67 3.79 -11.39
CA ARG A 157 -14.80 5.12 -10.76
C ARG A 157 -13.56 5.98 -10.91
N VAL A 158 -13.71 7.27 -10.64
CA VAL A 158 -12.61 8.22 -10.43
C VAL A 158 -12.47 8.45 -8.92
N ASP A 159 -11.24 8.39 -8.41
CA ASP A 159 -10.89 8.86 -7.06
C ASP A 159 -9.84 9.98 -7.16
N TYR A 160 -9.76 10.84 -6.14
CA TYR A 160 -8.86 12.00 -6.11
C TYR A 160 -7.87 11.94 -4.94
N TRP A 161 -6.60 12.18 -5.23
CA TRP A 161 -5.52 12.15 -4.24
C TRP A 161 -5.71 13.21 -3.16
N GLY A 162 -6.13 14.43 -3.51
CA GLY A 162 -6.34 15.49 -2.54
C GLY A 162 -7.49 15.21 -1.57
N GLU A 163 -8.49 14.43 -1.99
CA GLU A 163 -9.44 13.85 -1.05
C GLU A 163 -8.69 12.90 -0.11
N MET A 164 -7.95 11.92 -0.65
CA MET A 164 -7.19 10.89 0.08
C MET A 164 -6.26 11.40 1.20
N ILE A 165 -5.64 12.55 1.01
CA ILE A 165 -4.74 13.18 1.99
C ILE A 165 -5.38 14.32 2.79
N GLY A 166 -6.67 14.62 2.57
CA GLY A 166 -7.39 15.68 3.28
C GLY A 166 -7.03 17.10 2.87
N ALA A 167 -6.54 17.31 1.64
CA ALA A 167 -6.21 18.62 1.09
C ALA A 167 -7.44 19.51 0.78
N ASN A 168 -8.65 18.92 0.69
CA ASN A 168 -9.89 19.62 0.36
C ASN A 168 -10.69 19.98 1.63
N THR A 169 -10.48 21.16 2.21
CA THR A 169 -11.15 21.59 3.46
C THR A 169 -12.56 22.17 3.29
N THR A 170 -13.21 21.93 2.15
CA THR A 170 -14.61 22.37 1.95
C THR A 170 -15.29 21.48 0.91
N ILE A 171 -16.46 20.95 1.28
CA ILE A 171 -17.42 20.16 0.48
C ILE A 171 -17.28 18.62 0.60
N ARG A 172 -18.14 18.09 1.50
CA ARG A 172 -18.71 16.73 1.61
C ARG A 172 -17.91 15.63 2.33
N SER A 173 -18.12 15.63 3.65
CA SER A 173 -18.36 14.46 4.53
C SER A 173 -18.01 13.07 3.98
N GLY A 174 -16.91 12.51 4.50
CA GLY A 174 -16.77 11.06 4.65
C GLY A 174 -15.49 10.46 4.05
N ALA A 175 -14.42 10.50 4.83
CA ALA A 175 -13.24 9.64 4.72
C ALA A 175 -12.24 9.94 3.59
N ALA A 176 -11.32 10.83 3.90
CA ALA A 176 -9.91 10.54 3.66
C ALA A 176 -9.00 11.41 4.53
N LYS A 177 -8.13 10.78 5.31
CA LYS A 177 -7.11 11.40 6.16
C LYS A 177 -6.02 10.37 6.41
N ASP A 178 -4.75 10.72 6.14
CA ASP A 178 -3.49 10.09 6.60
C ASP A 178 -2.57 9.39 5.53
N PRO A 179 -1.40 9.96 5.17
CA PRO A 179 -0.41 9.31 4.29
C PRO A 179 0.17 8.02 4.87
N VAL A 180 0.21 7.86 6.20
CA VAL A 180 0.62 6.61 6.85
C VAL A 180 -0.37 5.50 6.52
N THR A 181 -1.66 5.80 6.63
CA THR A 181 -2.74 4.89 6.21
C THR A 181 -2.63 4.52 4.73
N ALA A 182 -2.31 5.47 3.83
CA ALA A 182 -2.12 5.17 2.41
C ALA A 182 -0.95 4.22 2.15
N LEU A 183 0.21 4.42 2.81
CA LEU A 183 1.33 3.49 2.72
C LEU A 183 0.99 2.11 3.31
N ALA A 184 0.31 2.07 4.45
CA ALA A 184 -0.11 0.81 5.06
C ALA A 184 -0.99 -0.01 4.10
N ILE A 185 -1.93 0.62 3.40
CA ILE A 185 -2.76 -0.03 2.37
C ILE A 185 -1.90 -0.57 1.21
N ALA A 186 -0.90 0.20 0.77
CA ALA A 186 0.00 -0.24 -0.31
C ALA A 186 0.81 -1.47 0.11
N VAL A 187 1.30 -1.49 1.35
CA VAL A 187 2.02 -2.62 1.93
C VAL A 187 1.11 -3.84 2.02
N GLU A 188 -0.11 -3.71 2.57
CA GLU A 188 -1.06 -4.82 2.66
C GLU A 188 -1.32 -5.48 1.30
N ARG A 189 -1.47 -4.67 0.24
CA ARG A 189 -1.64 -5.18 -1.13
C ARG A 189 -0.39 -5.88 -1.64
N LYS A 190 0.78 -5.29 -1.42
CA LYS A 190 2.07 -5.85 -1.83
C LYS A 190 2.29 -7.23 -1.22
N ILE A 191 2.02 -7.38 0.09
CA ILE A 191 2.21 -8.66 0.80
C ILE A 191 1.00 -9.60 0.72
N LYS A 192 -0.07 -9.19 0.02
CA LYS A 192 -1.36 -9.91 -0.04
C LYS A 192 -1.90 -10.25 1.36
N ALA A 193 -1.74 -9.32 2.30
CA ALA A 193 -2.30 -9.42 3.64
C ALA A 193 -3.83 -9.48 3.59
N ALA A 194 -4.43 -10.04 4.64
CA ALA A 194 -5.86 -9.89 4.86
C ALA A 194 -6.18 -8.39 5.07
N PRO A 195 -7.30 -7.87 4.53
CA PRO A 195 -7.64 -6.45 4.70
C PRO A 195 -7.61 -6.00 6.17
N GLY A 196 -6.92 -4.90 6.44
CA GLY A 196 -6.82 -4.30 7.78
C GLY A 196 -5.91 -5.05 8.76
N GLN A 197 -5.03 -5.92 8.28
CA GLN A 197 -4.02 -6.61 9.09
C GLN A 197 -3.12 -5.64 9.85
N LEU A 198 -2.58 -4.64 9.16
CA LEU A 198 -1.66 -3.68 9.76
C LEU A 198 -2.38 -2.80 10.77
N ALA A 199 -3.64 -2.44 10.49
CA ALA A 199 -4.47 -1.69 11.43
C ALA A 199 -4.79 -2.47 12.71
N ARG A 200 -5.06 -3.78 12.61
CA ARG A 200 -5.25 -4.64 13.79
C ARG A 200 -3.97 -4.77 14.60
N ALA A 201 -2.84 -4.98 13.94
CA ALA A 201 -1.54 -5.04 14.60
C ALA A 201 -1.22 -3.72 15.34
N ALA A 202 -1.48 -2.57 14.73
CA ALA A 202 -1.32 -1.26 15.35
C ALA A 202 -2.24 -1.07 16.56
N TRP A 203 -3.50 -1.49 16.44
CA TRP A 203 -4.44 -1.43 17.56
C TRP A 203 -4.00 -2.29 18.74
N TYR A 204 -3.54 -3.53 18.49
CA TYR A 204 -2.98 -4.39 19.53
C TYR A 204 -1.78 -3.73 20.19
N ALA A 205 -0.85 -3.20 19.39
CA ALA A 205 0.36 -2.57 19.88
C ALA A 205 0.06 -1.39 20.82
N GLN A 206 -0.88 -0.51 20.46
CA GLN A 206 -1.31 0.59 21.32
C GLN A 206 -1.91 0.10 22.64
N LYS A 207 -2.74 -0.96 22.63
CA LYS A 207 -3.32 -1.50 23.87
C LYS A 207 -2.26 -2.11 24.78
N VAL A 208 -1.34 -2.88 24.21
CA VAL A 208 -0.23 -3.49 24.95
C VAL A 208 0.67 -2.42 25.54
N ALA A 209 1.04 -1.41 24.75
CA ALA A 209 1.84 -0.30 25.23
C ALA A 209 1.17 0.45 26.40
N ALA A 210 -0.12 0.74 26.29
CA ALA A 210 -0.88 1.38 27.37
C ALA A 210 -0.94 0.52 28.64
N GLU A 211 -1.10 -0.81 28.50
CA GLU A 211 -1.05 -1.74 29.65
C GLU A 211 0.33 -1.76 30.31
N MET A 212 1.40 -1.60 29.54
CA MET A 212 2.77 -1.53 30.03
C MET A 212 3.16 -0.14 30.57
N GLY A 213 2.20 0.81 30.64
CA GLY A 213 2.43 2.14 31.19
C GLY A 213 3.07 3.14 30.23
N VAL A 214 3.12 2.84 28.92
CA VAL A 214 3.61 3.78 27.91
C VAL A 214 2.63 4.96 27.79
N GLY A 215 3.16 6.17 27.94
CA GLY A 215 2.37 7.40 28.02
C GLY A 215 1.60 7.74 26.74
N PRO A 216 0.59 8.63 26.82
CA PRO A 216 -0.22 9.04 25.66
C PRO A 216 0.60 9.74 24.57
N GLN A 217 1.74 10.34 24.93
CA GLN A 217 2.62 11.06 24.01
C GLN A 217 3.31 10.15 22.99
N GLU A 218 3.48 8.86 23.30
CA GLU A 218 4.13 7.88 22.41
C GLU A 218 3.13 7.06 21.59
N GLN A 219 1.82 7.19 21.85
CA GLN A 219 0.77 6.38 21.20
C GLN A 219 0.66 6.62 19.70
N GLU A 220 0.89 7.86 19.25
CA GLU A 220 0.93 8.21 17.84
C GLU A 220 2.14 7.58 17.14
N LEU A 221 3.30 7.57 17.80
CA LEU A 221 4.50 6.92 17.29
C LEU A 221 4.31 5.40 17.17
N ILE A 222 3.69 4.77 18.18
CA ILE A 222 3.38 3.35 18.18
C ILE A 222 2.47 2.99 17.00
N GLU A 223 1.41 3.79 16.78
CA GLU A 223 0.48 3.58 15.67
C GLU A 223 1.19 3.66 14.32
N LYS A 224 1.95 4.72 14.09
CA LYS A 224 2.69 4.94 12.84
C LYS A 224 3.72 3.84 12.59
N ALA A 225 4.48 3.45 13.61
CA ALA A 225 5.48 2.39 13.49
C ALA A 225 4.83 1.03 13.22
N ALA A 226 3.71 0.72 13.88
CA ALA A 226 3.01 -0.54 13.68
C ALA A 226 2.29 -0.61 12.32
N LEU A 227 1.73 0.49 11.82
CA LEU A 227 1.14 0.53 10.48
C LEU A 227 2.18 0.37 9.36
N LEU A 228 3.43 0.78 9.62
CA LEU A 228 4.49 0.84 8.61
C LEU A 228 5.62 -0.17 8.83
N HIS A 229 5.50 -1.10 9.79
CA HIS A 229 6.60 -2.03 10.10
C HIS A 229 7.08 -2.83 8.89
N ASP A 230 6.16 -3.22 8.01
CA ASP A 230 6.44 -3.94 6.77
C ASP A 230 6.66 -3.03 5.54
N VAL A 231 6.83 -1.71 5.71
CA VAL A 231 6.90 -0.78 4.56
C VAL A 231 8.07 -1.07 3.61
N GLY A 232 9.16 -1.63 4.12
CA GLY A 232 10.28 -2.07 3.28
C GLY A 232 9.93 -3.22 2.33
N MET A 233 8.83 -3.94 2.55
CA MET A 233 8.37 -5.01 1.65
C MET A 233 7.98 -4.48 0.27
N LEU A 234 7.75 -3.17 0.13
CA LEU A 234 7.57 -2.52 -1.16
C LEU A 234 8.79 -2.68 -2.08
N ALA A 235 10.00 -2.79 -1.52
CA ALA A 235 11.24 -2.98 -2.26
C ALA A 235 11.54 -4.45 -2.62
N VAL A 236 10.80 -5.42 -2.07
CA VAL A 236 11.00 -6.84 -2.36
C VAL A 236 10.41 -7.17 -3.73
N PRO A 237 11.15 -7.84 -4.64
CA PRO A 237 10.61 -8.26 -5.95
C PRO A 237 9.41 -9.21 -5.82
N ASP A 238 8.39 -9.03 -6.66
CA ASP A 238 7.17 -9.86 -6.63
C ASP A 238 7.46 -11.35 -6.86
N GLY A 239 8.43 -11.66 -7.72
CA GLY A 239 8.86 -13.04 -8.00
C GLY A 239 9.44 -13.74 -6.78
N ILE A 240 10.01 -12.99 -5.82
CA ILE A 240 10.49 -13.50 -4.54
C ILE A 240 9.33 -13.54 -3.54
N LEU A 241 8.61 -12.43 -3.39
CA LEU A 241 7.54 -12.27 -2.41
C LEU A 241 6.37 -13.25 -2.62
N HIS A 242 6.13 -13.65 -3.87
CA HIS A 242 5.03 -14.54 -4.25
C HIS A 242 5.49 -15.87 -4.85
N LYS A 243 6.76 -16.23 -4.64
CA LYS A 243 7.31 -17.51 -5.10
C LYS A 243 6.50 -18.68 -4.54
N PRO A 244 6.03 -19.62 -5.38
CA PRO A 244 5.43 -20.85 -4.87
C PRO A 244 6.54 -21.75 -4.29
N GLY A 245 6.38 -22.16 -3.03
CA GLY A 245 7.35 -23.02 -2.33
C GLY A 245 8.32 -22.26 -1.43
N SER A 246 9.42 -22.91 -1.04
CA SER A 246 10.39 -22.31 -0.12
C SER A 246 11.33 -21.34 -0.84
N LEU A 247 11.69 -20.25 -0.16
CA LEU A 247 12.73 -19.33 -0.60
C LEU A 247 14.13 -19.96 -0.42
N GLY A 248 15.02 -19.73 -1.38
CA GLY A 248 16.45 -19.97 -1.25
C GLY A 248 17.10 -18.97 -0.28
N ASP A 249 18.36 -19.20 0.10
CA ASP A 249 18.99 -18.38 1.14
C ASP A 249 19.26 -16.94 0.69
N GLU A 250 19.60 -16.72 -0.59
CA GLU A 250 19.71 -15.38 -1.19
C GLU A 250 18.37 -14.64 -1.21
N GLU A 251 17.29 -15.34 -1.55
CA GLU A 251 15.93 -14.79 -1.56
C GLU A 251 15.46 -14.42 -0.14
N LYS A 252 15.77 -15.27 0.84
CA LYS A 252 15.51 -14.97 2.26
C LYS A 252 16.29 -13.73 2.71
N ALA A 253 17.54 -13.55 2.28
CA ALA A 253 18.33 -12.38 2.62
C ALA A 253 17.68 -11.08 2.09
N ILE A 254 17.14 -11.11 0.87
CA ILE A 254 16.39 -9.98 0.30
C ILE A 254 15.15 -9.65 1.12
N VAL A 255 14.37 -10.67 1.51
CA VAL A 255 13.20 -10.45 2.37
C VAL A 255 13.61 -9.93 3.74
N ARG A 256 14.67 -10.49 4.35
CA ARG A 256 15.19 -10.07 5.66
C ARG A 256 15.78 -8.65 5.69
N ALA A 257 16.05 -8.06 4.53
CA ALA A 257 16.49 -6.67 4.44
C ALA A 257 15.35 -5.65 4.62
N HIS A 258 14.09 -6.07 4.53
CA HIS A 258 12.95 -5.14 4.56
C HIS A 258 12.85 -4.28 5.84
N PRO A 259 13.27 -4.69 7.05
CA PRO A 259 13.21 -3.81 8.22
C PRO A 259 14.15 -2.62 8.06
N ALA A 260 15.38 -2.86 7.60
CA ALA A 260 16.37 -1.82 7.33
C ALA A 260 15.91 -0.88 6.20
N VAL A 261 15.38 -1.44 5.11
CA VAL A 261 14.81 -0.64 4.01
C VAL A 261 13.60 0.18 4.48
N GLY A 262 12.73 -0.41 5.30
CA GLY A 262 11.57 0.27 5.86
C GLY A 262 11.96 1.44 6.75
N ALA A 263 12.97 1.25 7.60
CA ALA A 263 13.56 2.30 8.42
C ALA A 263 14.12 3.44 7.56
N GLU A 264 14.83 3.12 6.47
CA GLU A 264 15.34 4.12 5.53
C GLU A 264 14.19 4.92 4.89
N ILE A 265 13.11 4.26 4.46
CA ILE A 265 11.95 4.91 3.85
C ILE A 265 11.33 5.93 4.82
N VAL A 266 11.05 5.52 6.07
CA VAL A 266 10.37 6.39 7.03
C VAL A 266 11.28 7.50 7.58
N SER A 267 12.60 7.28 7.61
CA SER A 267 13.57 8.27 8.10
C SER A 267 13.58 9.57 7.30
N ARG A 268 13.12 9.50 6.04
CA ARG A 268 13.05 10.66 5.12
C ARG A 268 11.86 11.58 5.40
N GLY A 269 10.87 11.13 6.19
CA GLY A 269 9.73 11.94 6.61
C GLY A 269 9.94 12.50 8.01
N ALA A 270 9.88 13.83 8.18
CA ALA A 270 10.13 14.48 9.47
C ALA A 270 9.23 13.94 10.61
N GLU A 271 7.96 13.65 10.31
CA GLU A 271 6.99 13.11 11.29
C GLU A 271 7.10 11.59 11.51
N LEU A 272 7.86 10.88 10.68
CA LEU A 272 8.01 9.42 10.71
C LEU A 272 9.41 8.97 11.14
N ALA A 273 10.38 9.90 11.19
CA ALA A 273 11.76 9.59 11.55
C ALA A 273 11.89 8.88 12.92
N GLY A 274 11.03 9.23 13.88
CA GLY A 274 10.98 8.55 15.19
C GLY A 274 10.61 7.06 15.09
N ALA A 275 9.90 6.64 14.03
CA ALA A 275 9.50 5.25 13.82
C ALA A 275 10.62 4.40 13.21
N ALA A 276 11.65 5.03 12.60
CA ALA A 276 12.74 4.33 11.93
C ALA A 276 13.43 3.25 12.80
N PRO A 277 13.92 3.55 14.04
CA PRO A 277 14.53 2.51 14.88
C PRO A 277 13.54 1.42 15.28
N ILE A 278 12.25 1.76 15.43
CA ILE A 278 11.22 0.79 15.79
C ILE A 278 11.02 -0.22 14.64
N ILE A 279 10.90 0.31 13.42
CA ILE A 279 10.73 -0.47 12.19
C ILE A 279 12.00 -1.27 11.87
N ALA A 280 13.20 -0.73 12.11
CA ALA A 280 14.45 -1.46 11.85
C ALA A 280 14.54 -2.77 12.65
N HIS A 281 14.00 -2.80 13.87
CA HIS A 281 14.21 -3.89 14.83
C HIS A 281 12.95 -4.70 15.16
N HIS A 282 11.86 -4.56 14.40
CA HIS A 282 10.60 -5.26 14.68
C HIS A 282 10.67 -6.79 14.46
N HIS A 283 11.78 -7.31 13.92
CA HIS A 283 12.07 -8.74 13.79
C HIS A 283 13.21 -9.23 14.70
N GLU A 284 13.68 -8.41 15.64
CA GLU A 284 14.62 -8.85 16.67
C GLU A 284 13.93 -9.79 17.66
N HIS A 285 14.61 -10.87 18.04
CA HIS A 285 14.11 -11.82 19.03
C HIS A 285 14.73 -11.51 20.38
N TYR A 286 13.96 -11.74 21.46
CA TYR A 286 14.41 -11.42 22.81
C TYR A 286 15.73 -12.10 23.22
N ASP A 287 16.02 -13.28 22.68
CA ASP A 287 17.26 -14.05 22.89
C ASP A 287 18.43 -13.66 21.98
N GLY A 288 18.25 -12.69 21.07
CA GLY A 288 19.27 -12.27 20.10
C GLY A 288 19.33 -13.13 18.84
N SER A 289 18.43 -14.11 18.66
CA SER A 289 18.39 -14.94 17.44
C SER A 289 17.67 -14.28 16.26
N GLY A 290 17.21 -13.05 16.44
CA GLY A 290 16.51 -12.26 15.43
C GLY A 290 17.44 -11.56 14.45
N TYR A 291 16.88 -10.58 13.73
CA TYR A 291 17.59 -9.80 12.72
C TYR A 291 17.00 -8.37 12.66
N PRO A 292 17.71 -7.38 12.07
CA PRO A 292 18.97 -7.48 11.33
C PRO A 292 20.26 -7.50 12.15
N ASP A 293 20.25 -6.97 13.38
CA ASP A 293 21.46 -6.68 14.16
C ASP A 293 21.72 -7.70 15.28
N GLY A 294 20.75 -8.57 15.57
CA GLY A 294 20.88 -9.59 16.63
C GLY A 294 20.82 -8.98 18.02
N LEU A 295 20.06 -7.90 18.19
CA LEU A 295 19.83 -7.27 19.48
C LEU A 295 19.11 -8.22 20.42
N ALA A 296 19.46 -8.18 21.71
CA ALA A 296 18.87 -9.05 22.73
C ALA A 296 18.30 -8.24 23.91
N GLY A 297 17.25 -8.78 24.52
CA GLY A 297 16.64 -8.22 25.72
C GLY A 297 16.20 -6.76 25.57
N ASP A 298 16.62 -5.92 26.52
CA ASP A 298 16.28 -4.50 26.56
C ASP A 298 17.07 -3.63 25.58
N ALA A 299 18.03 -4.18 24.84
CA ALA A 299 18.66 -3.47 23.72
C ALA A 299 17.68 -3.27 22.54
N ILE A 300 16.64 -4.11 22.45
CA ILE A 300 15.58 -3.97 21.46
C ILE A 300 14.61 -2.88 21.92
N PRO A 301 14.24 -1.90 21.05
CA PRO A 301 13.23 -0.91 21.40
C PRO A 301 11.95 -1.57 21.92
N LEU A 302 11.39 -1.05 23.01
CA LEU A 302 10.19 -1.62 23.62
C LEU A 302 9.04 -1.75 22.61
N ILE A 303 8.83 -0.71 21.80
CA ILE A 303 7.76 -0.70 20.79
C ILE A 303 7.99 -1.77 19.71
N SER A 304 9.23 -2.07 19.32
CA SER A 304 9.54 -3.16 18.39
C SER A 304 9.14 -4.52 18.95
N ARG A 305 9.43 -4.76 20.25
CA ARG A 305 9.02 -5.98 20.95
C ARG A 305 7.49 -6.12 21.03
N ILE A 306 6.79 -5.00 21.21
CA ILE A 306 5.32 -4.94 21.21
C ILE A 306 4.74 -5.25 19.83
N ILE A 307 5.31 -4.68 18.77
CA ILE A 307 4.89 -4.91 17.37
C ILE A 307 5.08 -6.37 17.00
N LEU A 308 6.22 -6.98 17.34
CA LEU A 308 6.50 -8.39 17.04
C LEU A 308 5.45 -9.34 17.64
N VAL A 309 5.05 -9.12 18.91
CA VAL A 309 3.98 -9.90 19.54
C VAL A 309 2.63 -9.63 18.86
N SER A 310 2.35 -8.38 18.52
CA SER A 310 1.08 -7.96 17.91
C SER A 310 0.89 -8.55 16.50
N ASP A 311 1.92 -8.51 15.65
CA ASP A 311 1.88 -9.12 14.31
C ASP A 311 1.81 -10.65 14.40
N ALA A 312 2.54 -11.29 15.33
CA ALA A 312 2.47 -12.73 15.51
C ALA A 312 1.04 -13.20 15.87
N VAL A 313 0.34 -12.49 16.75
CA VAL A 313 -1.06 -12.82 17.09
C VAL A 313 -1.98 -12.63 15.89
N ASP A 314 -1.85 -11.52 15.15
CA ASP A 314 -2.70 -11.29 13.98
C ASP A 314 -2.45 -12.35 12.88
N ALA A 315 -1.18 -12.70 12.66
CA ALA A 315 -0.78 -13.72 11.70
C ALA A 315 -1.27 -15.13 12.06
N MET A 316 -1.37 -15.46 13.36
CA MET A 316 -1.89 -16.75 13.84
C MET A 316 -3.43 -16.83 13.80
N THR A 317 -4.10 -15.71 14.06
CA THR A 317 -5.56 -15.64 14.25
C THR A 317 -6.33 -15.17 13.02
N THR A 318 -5.64 -14.76 11.95
CA THR A 318 -6.22 -14.35 10.68
C THR A 318 -5.88 -15.33 9.56
N ALA A 319 -6.87 -15.65 8.72
CA ALA A 319 -6.66 -16.52 7.56
C ALA A 319 -5.69 -15.89 6.55
N ARG A 320 -4.51 -16.50 6.39
CA ARG A 320 -3.62 -16.30 5.23
C ARG A 320 -3.80 -17.47 4.27
N SER A 321 -3.62 -17.26 2.97
CA SER A 321 -3.94 -18.18 1.85
C SER A 321 -3.36 -19.61 1.94
N TYR A 322 -2.53 -19.91 2.95
CA TYR A 322 -1.80 -21.18 3.10
C TYR A 322 -1.67 -21.70 4.56
N ARG A 323 -2.35 -21.12 5.57
CA ARG A 323 -2.23 -21.57 6.99
C ARG A 323 -3.59 -21.75 7.67
N SER A 324 -3.74 -22.83 8.44
CA SER A 324 -4.91 -23.05 9.30
C SER A 324 -4.94 -22.00 10.41
N VAL A 325 -6.02 -21.22 10.47
CA VAL A 325 -6.26 -20.23 11.53
C VAL A 325 -6.41 -20.95 12.85
N ILE A 326 -5.69 -20.51 13.88
CA ILE A 326 -5.85 -21.01 15.24
C ILE A 326 -6.65 -20.02 16.09
N SER A 327 -7.29 -20.51 17.14
CA SER A 327 -8.01 -19.67 18.09
C SER A 327 -7.06 -18.72 18.82
N LEU A 328 -7.61 -17.61 19.32
CA LEU A 328 -6.84 -16.67 20.14
C LEU A 328 -6.26 -17.36 21.41
N GLN A 329 -6.94 -18.37 21.97
CA GLN A 329 -6.42 -19.15 23.09
C GLN A 329 -5.18 -19.95 22.70
N GLU A 330 -5.19 -20.59 21.53
CA GLU A 330 -4.01 -21.31 21.00
C GLU A 330 -2.88 -20.34 20.66
N ALA A 331 -3.20 -19.16 20.10
CA ALA A 331 -2.20 -18.11 19.85
C ALA A 331 -1.53 -17.64 21.16
N LEU A 332 -2.29 -17.45 22.24
CA LEU A 332 -1.75 -17.10 23.56
C LEU A 332 -0.88 -18.21 24.15
N GLN A 333 -1.25 -19.48 23.94
CA GLN A 333 -0.41 -20.61 24.36
C GLN A 333 0.92 -20.63 23.60
N GLU A 334 0.89 -20.35 22.29
CA GLU A 334 2.10 -20.27 21.46
C GLU A 334 2.99 -19.09 21.87
N LEU A 335 2.43 -17.91 22.16
CA LEU A 335 3.19 -16.79 22.71
C LEU A 335 3.89 -17.17 24.02
N ARG A 336 3.19 -17.83 24.94
CA ARG A 336 3.78 -18.30 26.21
C ARG A 336 4.89 -19.32 25.99
N ARG A 337 4.72 -20.24 25.04
CA ARG A 337 5.72 -21.24 24.68
C ARG A 337 7.01 -20.61 24.16
N CYS A 338 6.90 -19.49 23.44
CA CYS A 338 8.02 -18.74 22.86
C CYS A 338 8.53 -17.57 23.73
N SER A 339 7.95 -17.39 24.92
CA SER A 339 8.27 -16.32 25.87
C SER A 339 9.69 -16.44 26.43
N GLY A 340 10.39 -15.31 26.57
CA GLY A 340 11.79 -15.24 27.00
C GLY A 340 12.80 -15.66 25.93
N ARG A 341 12.33 -16.16 24.77
CA ARG A 341 13.16 -16.54 23.63
C ARG A 341 12.88 -15.64 22.43
N GLN A 342 11.75 -15.86 21.77
CA GLN A 342 11.34 -15.01 20.64
C GLN A 342 10.73 -13.70 21.15
N PHE A 343 9.85 -13.81 22.15
CA PHE A 343 9.07 -12.69 22.67
C PHE A 343 9.54 -12.28 24.07
N ASP A 344 9.47 -10.98 24.37
CA ASP A 344 9.64 -10.47 25.73
C ASP A 344 8.48 -10.95 26.62
N ASN A 345 8.80 -11.57 27.75
CA ASN A 345 7.80 -12.11 28.67
C ASN A 345 6.86 -11.04 29.23
N ARG A 346 7.35 -9.82 29.47
CA ARG A 346 6.51 -8.70 29.97
C ARG A 346 5.48 -8.27 28.94
N VAL A 347 5.86 -8.29 27.65
CA VAL A 347 4.95 -7.97 26.54
C VAL A 347 3.89 -9.07 26.39
N VAL A 348 4.30 -10.35 26.48
CA VAL A 348 3.38 -11.49 26.44
C VAL A 348 2.38 -11.44 27.60
N ASP A 349 2.84 -11.11 28.82
CA ASP A 349 1.99 -10.97 30.00
C ASP A 349 1.00 -9.81 29.86
N ALA A 350 1.44 -8.66 29.35
CA ALA A 350 0.57 -7.53 29.05
C ALA A 350 -0.49 -7.88 28.01
N PHE A 351 -0.11 -8.52 26.89
CA PHE A 351 -1.05 -8.95 25.86
C PHE A 351 -2.09 -9.93 26.43
N THR A 352 -1.63 -10.93 27.18
CA THR A 352 -2.48 -11.92 27.85
C THR A 352 -3.49 -11.24 28.79
N THR A 353 -3.03 -10.24 29.54
CA THR A 353 -3.85 -9.48 30.48
C THR A 353 -4.98 -8.73 29.75
N ILE A 354 -4.66 -8.05 28.64
CA ILE A 354 -5.66 -7.35 27.81
C ILE A 354 -6.67 -8.34 27.23
N ALA A 355 -6.19 -9.49 26.73
CA ALA A 355 -7.03 -10.52 26.15
C ALA A 355 -8.02 -11.12 27.15
N ASN A 356 -7.58 -11.30 28.40
CA ASN A 356 -8.44 -11.80 29.47
C ASN A 356 -9.43 -10.73 29.98
N ARG A 357 -9.01 -9.46 30.12
CA ARG A 357 -9.90 -8.37 30.61
C ARG A 357 -11.04 -8.03 29.65
N ARG A 358 -10.77 -7.98 28.35
CA ARG A 358 -11.76 -7.50 27.35
C ARG A 358 -12.67 -8.60 26.81
N GLY A 359 -12.38 -9.86 27.12
CA GLY A 359 -13.08 -11.03 26.58
C GLY A 359 -12.65 -11.34 25.14
N LEU A 360 -12.52 -12.64 24.84
CA LEU A 360 -12.01 -13.18 23.56
C LEU A 360 -12.70 -12.67 22.29
N GLN A 361 -13.96 -12.23 22.40
CA GLN A 361 -14.76 -11.74 21.26
C GLN A 361 -14.48 -10.27 20.90
N ALA A 362 -14.06 -9.44 21.86
CA ALA A 362 -13.84 -8.00 21.63
C ALA A 362 -12.51 -7.69 20.91
N LEU A 363 -11.59 -8.66 20.89
CA LEU A 363 -10.34 -8.59 20.13
C LEU A 363 -10.51 -9.07 18.68
N HIS A 364 -11.65 -9.68 18.33
CA HIS A 364 -11.92 -10.14 16.97
C HIS A 364 -12.62 -9.00 16.21
N TRP A 365 -11.91 -8.43 15.23
CA TRP A 365 -12.32 -7.28 14.40
C TRP A 365 -13.68 -7.41 13.69
N SER A 366 -14.29 -8.60 13.67
CA SER A 366 -15.61 -8.82 13.07
C SER A 366 -16.75 -8.05 13.75
N GLN A 367 -16.62 -7.63 15.02
CA GLN A 367 -17.67 -6.91 15.75
C GLN A 367 -17.58 -5.37 15.68
N ILE A 368 -16.40 -4.80 15.46
CA ILE A 368 -16.21 -3.33 15.42
C ILE A 368 -16.94 -2.71 14.21
N ARG A 369 -17.14 -3.49 13.14
CA ARG A 369 -17.96 -3.09 11.98
C ARG A 369 -19.46 -2.92 12.31
N GLN A 370 -19.97 -3.59 13.36
CA GLN A 370 -21.39 -3.45 13.74
C GLN A 370 -21.66 -2.22 14.63
N GLN A 371 -20.65 -1.72 15.35
CA GLN A 371 -20.81 -0.54 16.21
C GLN A 371 -20.63 0.78 15.44
N ALA A 372 -19.75 0.82 14.42
CA ALA A 372 -19.56 1.99 13.57
C ALA A 372 -20.72 2.28 12.58
N HIS A 373 -21.79 1.46 12.61
CA HIS A 373 -23.02 1.66 11.84
C HIS A 373 -24.25 1.95 12.73
N ARG A 374 -24.04 2.24 14.02
CA ARG A 374 -25.13 2.55 14.98
C ARG A 374 -24.98 3.90 15.71
N THR A 375 -24.08 4.75 15.26
CA THR A 375 -23.94 6.16 15.64
C THR A 375 -23.62 6.94 14.38
#